data_AF-A0AAV0YGZ7-F1
#
_entry.id   AF-A0AAV0YGZ7-F1
#
_cell.length_a   1.000
_cell.length_b   1.000
_cell.length_c   1.000
_cell.angle_alpha   90.00
_cell.angle_beta   90.00
_cell.angle_gamma   90.00
#
_symmetry.space_group_name_H-M   'P 1'
#
loop_
_entity.id
_entity.type
_entity.pdbx_description
1 polymer ?
#
loop_
_entity_poly.entity_id
_entity_poly.type
_entity_poly.pdbx_seq_one_letter_code
_entity_poly.pdbx_strand_id
1 'polypeptide(L)'
;MGRDPSKVMAYIGHFLKLLQIISLISVSSFHWPPFYFWPLFAFGQFLNVRVYQLLGEAGTYYGVRFGKTIPWVTEYPFGVISDPQYIGSIMSIAACLTWVPYQYILLWVLGYVFMIHVESKEDPSTRAKPLN
;
A
#
# COMPACT_ATOMS: atom_id res chain seq x y z
N MET A 1 17.41 11.34 -22.65
CA MET A 1 17.32 10.78 -21.28
C MET A 1 15.87 10.39 -21.03
N GLY A 2 15.54 9.11 -21.17
CA GLY A 2 14.18 8.63 -20.91
C GLY A 2 13.86 8.72 -19.42
N ARG A 3 12.67 9.24 -19.06
CA ARG A 3 12.21 9.23 -17.66
C ARG A 3 12.13 7.79 -17.19
N ASP A 4 12.71 7.52 -16.02
CA ASP A 4 12.59 6.23 -15.34
C ASP A 4 11.10 5.89 -15.12
N PRO A 5 10.57 4.83 -15.75
CA PRO A 5 9.15 4.50 -15.66
C PRO A 5 8.69 4.19 -14.23
N SER A 6 9.57 3.67 -13.37
CA SER A 6 9.24 3.42 -11.95
C SER A 6 8.93 4.72 -11.22
N LYS A 7 9.67 5.78 -11.54
CA LYS A 7 9.50 7.11 -10.96
C LYS A 7 8.22 7.78 -11.43
N VAL A 8 7.83 7.55 -12.69
CA VAL A 8 6.53 7.99 -13.21
C VAL A 8 5.39 7.30 -12.47
N MET A 9 5.49 5.98 -12.26
CA MET A 9 4.50 5.22 -11.50
C MET A 9 4.44 5.66 -10.03
N ALA A 10 5.57 6.02 -9.44
CA ALA A 10 5.63 6.61 -8.11
C ALA A 10 4.83 7.91 -8.03
N TYR A 11 5.05 8.84 -8.97
CA TYR A 11 4.28 10.09 -9.03
C TYR A 11 2.78 9.86 -9.21
N ILE A 12 2.39 8.94 -10.11
CA ILE A 12 0.98 8.57 -10.30
C ILE A 12 0.40 8.00 -9.01
N GLY A 13 1.13 7.10 -8.35
CA GLY A 13 0.69 6.51 -7.09
C GLY A 13 0.53 7.53 -5.97
N HIS A 14 1.48 8.46 -5.81
CA HIS A 14 1.36 9.57 -4.86
C HIS A 14 0.18 10.48 -5.17
N PHE A 15 -0.05 10.79 -6.44
CA PHE A 15 -1.20 11.59 -6.88
C PHE A 15 -2.53 10.90 -6.56
N LEU A 16 -2.68 9.63 -6.89
CA LEU A 16 -3.87 8.84 -6.56
C LEU A 16 -4.09 8.76 -5.04
N LYS A 17 -3.01 8.63 -4.27
CA LYS A 17 -3.09 8.62 -2.80
C LYS A 17 -3.53 9.97 -2.24
N LEU A 18 -3.06 11.08 -2.83
CA LEU A 18 -3.52 12.41 -2.48
C LEU A 18 -5.01 12.58 -2.78
N LEU A 19 -5.47 12.13 -3.96
CA LEU A 19 -6.89 12.14 -4.31
C LEU A 19 -7.72 11.28 -3.34
N GLN A 20 -7.23 10.11 -2.94
CA GLN A 20 -7.86 9.28 -1.92
C GLN A 20 -8.00 10.04 -0.59
N ILE A 21 -6.94 10.69 -0.12
CA ILE A 21 -6.96 11.49 1.13
C ILE A 21 -7.98 12.63 1.02
N ILE A 22 -7.99 13.37 -0.08
CA ILE A 22 -8.95 14.46 -0.32
C ILE A 22 -10.38 13.93 -0.32
N SER A 23 -10.62 12.81 -1.00
CA SER A 23 -11.93 12.15 -1.05
C SER A 23 -12.40 11.73 0.34
N LEU A 24 -11.52 11.13 1.15
CA LEU A 24 -11.83 10.73 2.53
C LEU A 24 -12.12 11.94 3.42
N ILE A 25 -11.31 13.00 3.35
CA ILE A 25 -11.52 14.24 4.12
C ILE A 25 -12.87 14.88 3.75
N SER A 26 -13.22 14.91 2.47
CA SER A 26 -14.48 15.50 1.98
C SER A 26 -15.73 14.87 2.59
N VAL A 27 -15.67 13.57 2.90
CA VAL A 27 -16.80 12.82 3.49
C VAL A 27 -16.63 12.57 5.00
N SER A 28 -15.56 13.10 5.61
CA SER A 28 -15.24 12.84 7.02
C SER A 28 -15.97 13.77 7.98
N SER A 29 -16.52 13.20 9.05
CA SER A 29 -17.07 13.95 10.18
C SER A 29 -16.07 13.97 11.34
N PHE A 30 -15.28 15.04 11.44
CA PHE A 30 -14.18 15.12 12.42
C PHE A 30 -14.67 15.28 13.85
N HIS A 31 -14.35 14.28 14.68
CA HIS A 31 -14.57 14.26 16.12
C HIS A 31 -13.40 13.57 16.82
N TRP A 32 -13.42 13.49 18.15
CA TRP A 32 -12.30 12.90 18.88
C TRP A 32 -12.09 11.42 18.52
N PRO A 33 -10.86 11.00 18.14
CA PRO A 33 -10.61 9.64 17.71
C PRO A 33 -10.85 8.66 18.86
N PRO A 34 -11.44 7.50 18.58
CA PRO A 34 -11.54 6.45 19.57
C PRO A 34 -10.16 5.87 19.89
N PHE A 35 -10.01 5.23 21.05
CA PHE A 35 -8.71 4.68 21.48
C PHE A 35 -8.12 3.64 20.51
N TYR A 36 -8.96 2.90 19.78
CA TYR A 36 -8.49 1.92 18.80
C TYR A 36 -7.88 2.55 17.54
N PHE A 37 -8.16 3.84 17.27
CA PHE A 37 -7.64 4.54 16.10
C PHE A 37 -6.11 4.56 16.11
N TRP A 38 -5.53 5.00 17.23
CA TRP A 38 -4.10 5.21 17.37
C TRP A 38 -3.24 3.97 17.09
N PRO A 39 -3.46 2.81 17.77
CA PRO A 39 -2.67 1.62 17.50
C PRO A 39 -2.89 1.08 16.09
N LEU A 40 -4.12 1.11 15.58
CA LEU A 40 -4.45 0.54 14.29
C LEU A 40 -3.85 1.37 13.14
N PHE A 41 -3.98 2.70 13.22
CA PHE A 41 -3.41 3.62 12.26
C PHE A 41 -1.88 3.62 12.33
N ALA A 42 -1.30 3.69 13.54
CA ALA A 42 0.15 3.69 13.71
C ALA A 42 0.78 2.40 13.17
N PHE A 43 0.18 1.24 13.46
CA PHE A 43 0.70 -0.03 12.95
C PHE A 43 0.53 -0.14 11.43
N GLY A 44 -0.59 0.29 10.87
CA GLY A 44 -0.80 0.31 9.43
C GLY A 44 0.21 1.20 8.69
N GLN A 45 0.50 2.39 9.22
CA GLN A 45 1.53 3.27 8.68
C GLN A 45 2.93 2.70 8.86
N PHE A 46 3.22 2.08 10.00
CA PHE A 46 4.50 1.41 10.25
C PHE A 46 4.77 0.34 9.18
N LEU A 47 3.80 -0.52 8.88
CA LEU A 47 3.93 -1.51 7.81
C LEU A 47 4.24 -0.86 6.45
N ASN A 48 3.49 0.18 6.07
CA ASN A 48 3.71 0.90 4.81
C ASN A 48 5.12 1.53 4.72
N VAL A 49 5.59 2.14 5.80
CA VAL A 49 6.93 2.74 5.86
C VAL A 49 8.02 1.67 5.78
N ARG A 50 7.87 0.55 6.49
CA ARG A 50 8.82 -0.57 6.42
C ARG A 50 8.90 -1.17 5.02
N VAL A 51 7.77 -1.33 4.35
CA VAL A 51 7.75 -1.77 2.94
C VAL A 51 8.54 -0.82 2.06
N TYR A 52 8.30 0.49 2.18
CA TYR A 52 9.03 1.48 1.40
C TYR A 52 10.54 1.50 1.72
N GLN A 53 10.93 1.32 2.98
CA GLN A 53 12.34 1.23 3.38
C GLN A 53 13.04 0.00 2.80
N LEU A 54 12.35 -1.14 2.74
CA LEU A 54 12.92 -2.41 2.30
C LEU A 54 12.95 -2.56 0.77
N LEU A 55 11.89 -2.15 0.08
CA LEU A 55 11.76 -2.29 -1.37
C LEU A 55 12.18 -1.03 -2.16
N GLY A 56 12.21 0.12 -1.49
CA GLY A 56 12.44 1.41 -2.13
C GLY A 56 11.37 1.79 -3.16
N GLU A 57 11.53 2.96 -3.77
CA GLU A 57 10.61 3.47 -4.80
C GLU A 57 10.47 2.50 -5.99
N ALA A 58 11.58 1.88 -6.42
CA ALA A 58 11.56 0.92 -7.51
C ALA A 58 10.78 -0.35 -7.16
N GLY A 59 10.90 -0.89 -5.93
CA GLY A 59 10.20 -2.12 -5.56
C GLY A 59 8.73 -1.92 -5.25
N THR A 60 8.37 -0.75 -4.71
CA THR A 60 6.97 -0.39 -4.45
C THR A 60 6.18 -0.08 -5.74
N TYR A 61 6.82 0.45 -6.77
CA TYR A 61 6.14 0.89 -8.01
C TYR A 61 6.49 0.04 -9.24
N TYR A 62 6.45 -1.29 -9.08
CA TYR A 62 6.59 -2.26 -10.17
C TYR A 62 7.90 -2.16 -10.96
N GLY A 63 9.01 -1.76 -10.34
CA GLY A 63 10.31 -1.63 -11.00
C GLY A 63 10.80 -2.92 -11.68
N VAL A 64 10.43 -4.09 -11.15
CA VAL A 64 10.68 -5.39 -11.80
C VAL A 64 10.07 -5.46 -13.20
N ARG A 65 8.86 -4.90 -13.39
CA ARG A 65 8.18 -4.84 -14.69
C ARG A 65 8.85 -3.89 -15.67
N PHE A 66 9.66 -2.97 -15.18
CA PHE A 66 10.48 -2.07 -15.98
C PHE A 66 11.91 -2.58 -16.18
N GLY A 67 12.16 -3.86 -15.86
CA GLY A 67 13.46 -4.51 -16.05
C GLY A 67 14.47 -4.25 -14.94
N LYS A 68 14.07 -3.69 -13.79
CA LYS A 68 14.96 -3.51 -12.65
C LYS A 68 15.06 -4.79 -11.83
N THR A 69 16.28 -5.20 -11.50
CA THR A 69 16.51 -6.28 -10.54
C THR A 69 16.23 -5.75 -9.14
N ILE A 70 15.21 -6.28 -8.48
CA ILE A 70 14.81 -5.89 -7.13
C ILE A 70 15.04 -7.10 -6.21
N PRO A 71 15.80 -6.95 -5.11
CA PRO A 71 15.99 -8.02 -4.14
C PRO A 71 14.64 -8.52 -3.62
N TRP A 72 14.42 -9.82 -3.61
CA TRP A 72 13.35 -10.37 -2.78
C TRP A 72 13.73 -10.18 -1.30
N VAL A 73 12.91 -9.44 -0.56
CA VAL A 73 13.13 -9.17 0.86
C VAL A 73 12.28 -10.12 1.70
N THR A 74 12.90 -10.88 2.59
CA THR A 74 12.22 -11.76 3.56
C THR A 74 12.14 -11.15 4.96
N GLU A 75 12.75 -9.98 5.16
CA GLU A 75 12.69 -9.26 6.42
C GLU A 75 11.25 -8.86 6.77
N TYR A 76 10.98 -8.74 8.07
CA TYR A 76 9.68 -8.27 8.53
C TYR A 76 9.36 -6.88 7.91
N PRO A 77 8.18 -6.69 7.27
CA PRO A 77 6.98 -7.53 7.37
C PRO A 77 6.79 -8.63 6.30
N PHE A 78 7.62 -8.70 5.26
CA PHE A 78 7.44 -9.61 4.11
C PHE A 78 7.57 -11.10 4.45
N GLY A 79 8.35 -11.45 5.47
CA GLY A 79 8.50 -12.85 5.91
C GLY A 79 7.31 -13.41 6.69
N VAL A 80 6.35 -12.57 7.10
CA VAL A 80 5.22 -12.96 7.97
C VAL A 80 3.87 -12.62 7.34
N ILE A 81 3.80 -11.51 6.61
CA ILE A 81 2.57 -10.95 6.09
C ILE A 81 2.62 -11.01 4.57
N SER A 82 1.63 -11.66 3.95
CA SER A 82 1.41 -11.56 2.51
C SER A 82 0.95 -10.14 2.19
N ASP A 83 1.69 -9.44 1.33
CA ASP A 83 1.30 -8.10 0.84
C ASP A 83 1.15 -7.02 1.94
N PRO A 84 2.23 -6.76 2.72
CA PRO A 84 2.19 -5.90 3.91
C PRO A 84 1.81 -4.44 3.63
N GLN A 85 2.04 -3.94 2.40
CA GLN A 85 1.62 -2.60 1.98
C GLN A 85 0.10 -2.49 1.87
N TYR A 86 -0.53 -3.51 1.31
CA TYR A 86 -1.98 -3.56 1.15
C TYR A 86 -2.65 -3.69 2.51
N ILE A 87 -2.14 -4.58 3.37
CA ILE A 87 -2.63 -4.75 4.74
C ILE A 87 -2.44 -3.47 5.57
N GLY A 88 -1.27 -2.84 5.52
CA GLY A 88 -1.03 -1.58 6.22
C GLY A 88 -1.98 -0.46 5.77
N SER A 89 -2.29 -0.40 4.48
CA SER A 89 -3.26 0.55 3.92
C SER A 89 -4.70 0.24 4.37
N ILE A 90 -5.13 -1.02 4.35
CA ILE A 90 -6.43 -1.49 4.86
C ILE A 90 -6.60 -1.12 6.34
N MET A 91 -5.59 -1.39 7.17
CA MET A 91 -5.63 -1.05 8.60
C MET A 91 -5.75 0.45 8.84
N SER A 92 -5.03 1.25 8.04
CA SER A 92 -5.08 2.71 8.13
C SER A 92 -6.46 3.28 7.80
N ILE A 93 -7.12 2.76 6.75
CA ILE A 93 -8.49 3.20 6.41
C ILE A 93 -9.54 2.65 7.36
N ALA A 94 -9.36 1.44 7.88
CA ALA A 94 -10.25 0.85 8.88
C ALA A 94 -10.20 1.63 10.22
N ALA A 95 -9.03 2.18 10.58
CA ALA A 95 -8.92 3.06 11.75
C ALA A 95 -9.84 4.28 11.62
N CYS A 96 -10.03 4.79 10.39
CA CYS A 96 -10.88 5.94 10.09
C CYS A 96 -12.39 5.63 10.08
N LEU A 97 -12.84 4.43 10.45
CA LEU A 97 -14.27 4.03 10.49
C LEU A 97 -15.16 4.97 11.29
N THR A 98 -14.62 5.67 12.29
CA THR A 98 -15.40 6.63 13.09
C THR A 98 -15.69 7.92 12.32
N TRP A 99 -14.84 8.30 11.36
CA TRP A 99 -14.98 9.56 10.64
C TRP A 99 -15.57 9.40 9.25
N VAL A 100 -15.26 8.29 8.58
CA VAL A 100 -15.63 8.04 7.18
C VAL A 100 -16.79 7.05 7.13
N PRO A 101 -17.84 7.32 6.34
CA PRO A 101 -18.95 6.38 6.18
C PRO A 101 -18.48 5.00 5.70
N TYR A 102 -19.00 3.94 6.32
CA TYR A 102 -18.61 2.55 6.09
C TYR A 102 -18.59 2.15 4.61
N GLN A 103 -19.55 2.61 3.82
CA GLN A 103 -19.63 2.30 2.38
C GLN A 103 -18.35 2.66 1.61
N TYR A 104 -17.70 3.78 1.93
CA TYR A 104 -16.46 4.19 1.28
C TYR A 104 -15.31 3.30 1.72
N ILE A 105 -15.17 3.08 3.02
CA ILE A 105 -14.11 2.20 3.55
C ILE A 105 -14.24 0.79 2.96
N LEU A 106 -15.46 0.23 2.92
CA LEU A 106 -15.70 -1.08 2.32
C LEU A 106 -15.26 -1.13 0.86
N LEU A 107 -15.63 -0.12 0.05
CA LEU A 107 -15.23 -0.06 -1.36
C LEU A 107 -13.70 -0.06 -1.52
N TRP A 108 -12.98 0.73 -0.71
CA TRP A 108 -11.52 0.78 -0.74
C TRP A 108 -10.88 -0.53 -0.29
N VAL A 109 -11.39 -1.15 0.78
CA VAL A 109 -10.92 -2.47 1.26
C VAL A 109 -11.12 -3.52 0.18
N LEU A 110 -12.30 -3.57 -0.46
CA LEU A 110 -12.57 -4.49 -1.56
C LEU A 110 -11.62 -4.26 -2.75
N GLY A 111 -11.30 -3.00 -3.07
CA GLY A 111 -10.30 -2.66 -4.09
C GLY A 111 -8.91 -3.22 -3.76
N TYR A 112 -8.47 -3.10 -2.51
CA TYR A 112 -7.20 -3.69 -2.07
C TYR A 112 -7.22 -5.22 -2.10
N VAL A 113 -8.29 -5.85 -1.63
CA VAL A 113 -8.44 -7.32 -1.68
C VAL A 113 -8.46 -7.81 -3.13
N PHE A 114 -9.12 -7.08 -4.03
CA PHE A 114 -9.10 -7.38 -5.46
C PHE A 114 -7.69 -7.32 -6.03
N MET A 115 -6.92 -6.27 -5.72
CA MET A 115 -5.53 -6.15 -6.15
C MET A 115 -4.65 -7.29 -5.63
N ILE A 116 -4.76 -7.64 -4.34
CA ILE A 116 -4.05 -8.78 -3.75
C ILE A 116 -4.42 -10.07 -4.51
N HIS A 117 -5.70 -10.28 -4.82
CA HIS A 117 -6.15 -11.46 -5.57
C HIS A 117 -5.60 -11.49 -7.00
N VAL A 118 -5.59 -10.36 -7.69
CA VAL A 118 -4.99 -10.23 -9.03
C VAL A 118 -3.50 -10.54 -8.97
N GLU A 119 -2.76 -9.90 -8.05
CA GLU A 119 -1.32 -10.11 -7.90
C GLU A 119 -0.98 -11.54 -7.47
N SER A 120 -1.85 -12.21 -6.71
CA SER A 120 -1.66 -13.62 -6.32
C SER A 120 -1.73 -14.59 -7.50
N LYS A 121 -2.40 -14.20 -8.59
CA LYS A 121 -2.57 -15.00 -9.81
C LYS A 121 -1.54 -14.66 -10.90
N GLU A 122 -0.70 -13.66 -10.67
CA GLU A 122 0.35 -13.32 -11.62
C GLU A 122 1.47 -14.35 -11.63
N ASP A 123 2.04 -14.57 -12.82
CA ASP A 123 3.13 -15.51 -13.02
C ASP A 123 4.32 -15.14 -12.11
N PRO A 124 4.78 -16.06 -11.24
CA PRO A 124 5.96 -15.86 -10.39
C PRO A 124 7.21 -15.42 -11.16
N SER A 125 7.30 -15.72 -12.46
CA SER A 125 8.40 -15.30 -13.33
C SER A 125 8.53 -13.78 -13.51
N THR A 126 7.44 -13.04 -13.28
CA THR A 126 7.35 -11.58 -13.36
C THR A 126 7.53 -10.87 -12.01
N ARG A 127 7.67 -11.64 -10.93
CA ARG A 127 7.92 -11.12 -9.57
C ARG A 127 9.42 -10.89 -9.34
N ALA A 128 9.73 -10.08 -8.32
CA ALA A 128 11.11 -9.92 -7.85
C ALA A 128 11.71 -11.30 -7.53
N LYS A 129 12.94 -11.56 -7.97
CA LYS A 129 13.62 -12.83 -7.71
C LYS A 129 14.50 -12.69 -6.47
N PRO A 130 14.68 -13.77 -5.67
CA PRO A 130 15.71 -13.78 -4.65
C PRO A 130 17.07 -13.49 -5.30
N LEU A 131 17.86 -12.62 -4.67
CA LEU A 131 19.28 -12.50 -5.01
C LEU A 131 19.94 -13.80 -4.55
N ASN A 132 20.44 -14.58 -5.52
CA ASN A 132 21.33 -15.72 -5.25
C ASN A 132 22.68 -15.24 -4.73
#